data_AF-A0A9D0P249-F1
#
_entry.id   AF-A0A9D0P249-F1
#
_cell.length_a   1.000
_cell.length_b   1.000
_cell.length_c   1.000
_cell.angle_alpha   90.00
_cell.angle_beta   90.00
_cell.angle_gamma   90.00
#
_symmetry.space_group_name_H-M   'P 1'
#
loop_
_entity.id
_entity.type
_entity.pdbx_description
1 polymer ?
#
loop_
_entity_poly.entity_id
_entity_poly.type
_entity_poly.pdbx_seq_one_letter_code
_entity_poly.pdbx_strand_id
1 'polypeptide(L)' 'MTGTAFYKRPKSNPLLRPHNAEGYRIGWKYKHQFKRGHLEEEMTYGEALERSLALAKAEPDKTFWPELMFETPD' A
#
# COMPACT_ATOMS: atom_id res chain seq x y z
N MET A 1 19.01 -29.29 6.77
CA MET A 1 18.66 -27.90 7.16
C MET A 1 17.41 -27.51 6.39
N THR A 2 16.24 -27.60 7.00
CA THR A 2 14.98 -27.11 6.40
C THR A 2 14.91 -25.61 6.65
N GLY A 3 15.28 -24.82 5.64
CA GLY A 3 15.06 -23.38 5.67
C GLY A 3 13.57 -23.09 5.53
N THR A 4 12.90 -22.73 6.61
CA THR A 4 11.52 -22.22 6.54
C THR A 4 11.58 -20.86 5.85
N ALA A 5 11.10 -20.79 4.61
CA ALA A 5 10.89 -19.50 3.95
C ALA A 5 9.79 -18.75 4.71
N PHE A 6 10.16 -17.70 5.45
CA PHE A 6 9.20 -16.79 6.07
C PHE A 6 8.56 -15.93 4.97
N TYR A 7 7.49 -16.44 4.36
CA TYR A 7 6.68 -15.64 3.46
C TYR A 7 5.94 -14.59 4.28
N LYS A 8 6.18 -13.31 4.01
CA LYS A 8 5.42 -12.22 4.62
C LYS A 8 3.95 -12.40 4.24
N ARG A 9 3.08 -12.60 5.23
CA ARG A 9 1.65 -12.75 5.00
C ARG A 9 1.02 -11.38 4.73
N PRO A 10 0.15 -11.25 3.72
CA PRO A 10 -0.57 -10.00 3.50
C PRO A 10 -1.53 -9.73 4.66
N LYS A 11 -1.67 -8.48 5.08
CA LYS A 11 -2.62 -8.08 6.13
C LYS A 11 -4.10 -8.13 5.70
N SER A 12 -4.36 -8.28 4.40
CA SER A 12 -5.69 -8.34 3.81
C SER A 12 -5.74 -9.32 2.63
N ASN A 13 -6.92 -9.66 2.14
CA ASN A 13 -7.06 -10.55 0.99
C ASN A 13 -6.58 -9.84 -0.30
N PRO A 14 -5.50 -10.28 -0.97
CA PRO A 14 -4.97 -9.58 -2.14
C PRO A 14 -5.91 -9.63 -3.35
N LEU A 15 -6.85 -10.59 -3.39
CA LEU A 15 -7.81 -10.80 -4.48
C LEU A 15 -9.11 -10.00 -4.29
N LEU A 16 -9.42 -9.57 -3.05
CA LEU A 16 -10.67 -8.88 -2.71
C LEU A 16 -10.35 -7.59 -1.97
N ARG A 17 -10.83 -6.45 -2.48
CA ARG A 17 -10.55 -5.12 -1.91
C ARG A 17 -11.85 -4.38 -1.59
N PRO A 18 -12.70 -4.89 -0.68
CA PRO A 18 -13.86 -4.14 -0.24
C PRO A 18 -13.42 -2.85 0.47
N HIS A 19 -14.23 -1.79 0.42
CA HIS A 19 -13.85 -0.47 0.97
C HIS A 19 -13.44 -0.50 2.45
N ASN A 20 -14.02 -1.40 3.24
CA ASN A 20 -13.72 -1.56 4.66
C ASN A 20 -12.57 -2.54 4.96
N ALA A 21 -11.88 -3.07 3.94
CA ALA A 21 -10.74 -3.95 4.16
C ALA A 21 -9.58 -3.16 4.78
N GLU A 22 -9.17 -3.53 5.99
CA GLU A 22 -7.98 -3.01 6.66
C GLU A 22 -6.69 -3.57 6.07
N GLY A 23 -5.53 -3.13 6.57
CA GLY A 23 -4.23 -3.61 6.13
C GLY A 23 -3.69 -2.92 4.89
N TYR A 24 -4.13 -1.70 4.59
CA TYR A 24 -3.64 -0.90 3.47
C TYR A 24 -2.90 0.34 3.96
N ARG A 25 -2.04 0.86 3.09
CA ARG A 25 -1.39 2.16 3.22
C ARG A 25 -1.34 2.86 1.87
N ILE A 26 -0.73 4.04 1.79
CA ILE A 26 -0.59 4.76 0.52
C ILE A 26 0.81 4.55 -0.03
N GLY A 27 0.91 3.86 -1.17
CA GLY A 27 2.14 3.79 -1.97
C GLY A 27 2.26 4.98 -2.92
N TRP A 28 3.49 5.40 -3.22
CA TRP A 28 3.77 6.44 -4.20
C TRP A 28 5.02 6.17 -5.04
N LYS A 29 5.03 6.70 -6.26
CA LYS A 29 6.22 6.76 -7.13
C LYS A 29 6.22 8.03 -7.96
N TYR A 30 7.40 8.55 -8.29
CA TYR A 30 7.51 9.60 -9.30
C TYR A 30 7.22 9.04 -10.69
N LYS A 31 6.55 9.81 -11.54
CA LYS A 31 6.26 9.42 -12.94
C LYS A 31 7.52 9.41 -13.82
N HIS A 32 8.48 10.27 -13.51
CA HIS A 32 9.68 10.51 -14.33
C HIS A 32 11.00 10.19 -13.61
N GLN A 33 10.95 9.59 -12.42
CA GLN A 33 12.15 9.22 -11.65
C GLN A 33 11.98 7.81 -11.08
N PHE A 34 13.09 7.09 -10.86
CA PHE A 34 13.09 5.77 -10.23
C PHE A 34 12.92 5.81 -8.69
N LYS A 35 12.30 6.87 -8.16
CA LYS A 35 12.06 7.06 -6.73
C LYS A 35 10.62 6.68 -6.39
N ARG A 36 10.48 5.91 -5.31
CA ARG A 36 9.20 5.43 -4.78
C ARG A 36 9.26 5.33 -3.26
N GLY A 37 8.10 5.22 -2.63
CA GLY A 37 7.95 5.00 -1.20
C GLY A 37 6.51 4.74 -0.83
N HIS A 38 6.22 4.88 0.45
CA HIS A 38 4.88 4.74 1.01
C HIS A 38 4.73 5.66 2.23
N LEU A 39 3.49 5.96 2.60
CA LEU A 39 3.14 6.53 3.89
C LEU A 39 2.91 5.37 4.88
N GLU A 40 3.44 5.47 6.10
CA GLU A 40 3.42 4.35 7.07
C GLU A 40 2.07 4.16 7.79
N GLU A 41 1.14 5.10 7.65
CA GLU A 41 -0.18 5.01 8.28
C GLU A 41 -1.00 3.86 7.68
N GLU A 42 -1.41 2.91 8.52
CA GLU A 42 -2.35 1.84 8.17
C GLU A 42 -3.78 2.38 8.18
N MET A 43 -4.55 2.00 7.18
CA MET A 43 -5.93 2.43 6.96
C MET A 43 -6.71 1.37 6.15
N THR A 44 -8.00 1.62 5.95
CA THR A 44 -8.82 0.80 5.07
C THR A 44 -8.50 1.05 3.59
N TYR A 45 -8.84 0.10 2.71
CA TYR A 45 -8.72 0.27 1.27
C TYR A 45 -9.48 1.50 0.75
N GLY A 46 -10.69 1.75 1.30
CA GLY A 46 -11.51 2.91 0.94
C GLY A 46 -10.84 4.23 1.30
N GLU A 47 -10.32 4.36 2.52
CA GLU A 47 -9.57 5.55 2.95
C GLU A 47 -8.29 5.75 2.13
N ALA A 48 -7.55 4.67 1.87
CA ALA A 48 -6.35 4.72 1.04
C ALA A 48 -6.68 5.16 -0.39
N LEU A 49 -7.82 4.73 -0.95
CA LEU A 49 -8.26 5.11 -2.28
C LEU A 49 -8.59 6.60 -2.35
N GLU A 50 -9.41 7.09 -1.43
CA GLU A 50 -9.81 8.50 -1.37
C GLU A 50 -8.60 9.43 -1.18
N ARG A 51 -7.72 9.11 -0.22
CA ARG A 51 -6.50 9.88 0.04
C ARG A 51 -5.54 9.83 -1.15
N SER A 52 -5.38 8.68 -1.81
CA SER A 52 -4.54 8.56 -3.02
C SER A 52 -5.04 9.46 -4.14
N LEU A 53 -6.36 9.56 -4.34
CA LEU A 53 -6.96 10.44 -5.34
C LEU A 53 -6.76 11.92 -5.00
N ALA A 54 -6.84 12.29 -3.72
CA ALA A 54 -6.55 13.65 -3.27
C ALA A 54 -5.07 14.02 -3.51
N LEU A 55 -4.14 13.13 -3.15
CA LEU A 55 -2.71 13.32 -3.34
C LEU A 55 -2.32 13.40 -4.82
N ALA A 56 -2.93 12.58 -5.67
CA ALA A 56 -2.68 12.63 -7.12
C ALA A 56 -3.09 13.98 -7.75
N LYS A 57 -4.07 14.68 -7.18
CA LYS A 57 -4.45 16.04 -7.61
C LYS A 57 -3.46 17.09 -7.10
N ALA A 58 -2.97 16.95 -5.86
CA ALA A 58 -2.05 17.90 -5.24
C ALA A 58 -0.61 17.78 -5.77
N GLU A 59 -0.19 16.56 -6.11
CA GLU A 59 1.18 16.25 -6.54
C GLU A 59 1.17 15.53 -7.90
N PRO A 60 0.94 16.26 -9.01
CA PRO A 60 0.72 15.66 -10.33
C PRO A 60 1.94 14.90 -10.88
N ASP A 61 3.14 15.12 -10.34
CA ASP A 61 4.37 14.41 -10.74
C ASP A 61 4.51 13.02 -10.10
N LYS A 62 3.62 12.70 -9.15
CA LYS A 62 3.59 11.41 -8.46
C LYS A 62 2.34 10.62 -8.86
N THR A 63 2.47 9.31 -8.82
CA THR A 63 1.33 8.38 -8.82
C THR A 63 1.18 7.84 -7.41
N PHE A 64 -0.06 7.83 -6.91
CA PHE A 64 -0.42 7.27 -5.60
C PHE A 64 -1.38 6.11 -5.79
N TRP A 65 -1.33 5.12 -4.90
CA TRP A 65 -2.24 3.97 -4.92
C TRP A 65 -2.42 3.37 -3.52
N PRO A 66 -3.56 2.69 -3.26
CA PRO A 66 -3.70 1.81 -2.12
C PRO A 66 -2.72 0.64 -2.22
N GLU A 67 -1.74 0.58 -1.31
CA GLU A 67 -0.75 -0.48 -1.22
C GLU A 67 -1.11 -1.42 -0.07
N LEU A 68 -1.18 -2.72 -0.37
CA LEU A 68 -1.42 -3.76 0.63
C LEU A 68 -0.19 -3.90 1.53
N MET A 69 -0.40 -3.85 2.84
CA MET A 69 0.64 -4.10 3.84
C MET A 69 0.84 -5.61 4.06
N PHE A 70 2.03 -5.96 4.52
CA PHE A 70 2.38 -7.32 4.88
C PHE A 70 2.83 -7.34 6.34
N GLU A 71 2.59 -8.47 7.01
CA GLU A 71 3.10 -8.73 8.36
C GLU A 71 4.63 -8.56 8.37
N THR A 72 5.12 -7.78 9.33
CA THR A 72 6.54 -7.80 9.70
C THR A 72 6.80 -9.06 10.53
N PRO A 73 7.86 -9.83 10.24
CA PRO A 73 8.29 -10.90 11.13
C PRO A 73 8.68 -10.31 12.48
N ASP A 74 8.27 -10.96 13.58
CA ASP A 74 8.73 -10.69 14.95
C ASP A 74 10.23 -10.98 15.13
#